data_AF-A0A3N5S3W2-F1
#
_entry.id   AF-A0A3N5S3W2-F1
#
_cell.length_a   1.000
_cell.length_b   1.000
_cell.length_c   1.000
_cell.angle_alpha   90.00
_cell.angle_beta   90.00
_cell.angle_gamma   90.00
#
_symmetry.space_group_name_H-M   'P 1'
#
loop_
_entity.id
_entity.type
_entity.pdbx_description
1 polymer ?
#
loop_
_entity_poly.entity_id
_entity_poly.type
_entity_poly.pdbx_seq_one_letter_code
_entity_poly.pdbx_strand_id
1 'polypeptide(L)' 'MALLNKVKELNPMVRTMLVSAYEFQNNPNFEKYLELGIIDSFMENPIKINRLCQRVRDLLTL' A
#
# COMPACT_ATOMS: atom_id res chain seq x y z
N MET A 1 4.24 9.15 -3.44
CA MET A 1 2.77 9.18 -3.57
C MET A 1 2.29 9.45 -5.00
N ALA A 2 2.92 10.35 -5.77
CA ALA A 2 2.52 10.63 -7.16
C ALA A 2 2.39 9.40 -8.08
N LEU A 3 3.25 8.39 -7.94
CA LEU A 3 3.15 7.14 -8.70
C LEU A 3 1.87 6.35 -8.38
N LEU A 4 1.50 6.26 -7.10
CA LEU A 4 0.31 5.51 -6.66
C LEU A 4 -0.96 6.14 -7.23
N ASN A 5 -1.04 7.48 -7.21
CA ASN A 5 -2.14 8.21 -7.84
C ASN A 5 -2.25 7.88 -9.33
N LYS A 6 -1.15 8.00 -10.08
CA LYS A 6 -1.16 7.69 -11.52
C LYS A 6 -1.59 6.25 -11.81
N VAL A 7 -1.13 5.30 -11.00
CA VAL A 7 -1.49 3.88 -11.16
C VAL A 7 -3.00 3.68 -10.96
N LYS A 8 -3.59 4.30 -9.94
CA LYS A 8 -5.03 4.23 -9.67
C LYS A 8 -5.87 5.00 -10.69
N GLU A 9 -5.38 6.14 -11.21
CA GLU A 9 -6.01 6.87 -12.31
C GLU A 9 -6.08 6.02 -13.58
N LEU A 10 -5.03 5.26 -13.88
CA LEU A 10 -4.97 4.37 -15.05
C LEU A 10 -5.82 3.11 -14.87
N ASN A 11 -5.86 2.54 -13.66
CA ASN A 11 -6.68 1.39 -13.34
C ASN A 11 -7.14 1.43 -11.87
N PRO A 12 -8.38 1.88 -11.59
CA PRO A 12 -8.88 1.95 -10.22
C PRO A 12 -8.97 0.60 -9.50
N MET A 13 -9.03 -0.51 -10.25
CA MET A 13 -9.17 -1.86 -9.70
C MET A 13 -7.85 -2.48 -9.24
N VAL A 14 -6.70 -1.85 -9.53
CA VAL A 14 -5.41 -2.39 -9.11
C VAL A 14 -5.26 -2.25 -7.60
N ARG A 15 -4.89 -3.35 -6.94
CA ARG A 15 -4.51 -3.33 -5.52
C ARG A 15 -3.06 -2.88 -5.38
N THR A 16 -2.81 -2.01 -4.41
CA THR A 16 -1.54 -1.35 -4.17
C THR A 16 -1.09 -1.61 -2.74
N MET A 17 0.21 -1.88 -2.59
CA MET A 17 0.84 -2.06 -1.29
C MET A 17 2.05 -1.14 -1.18
N LEU A 18 2.07 -0.26 -0.18
CA LEU A 18 3.22 0.59 0.12
C LEU A 18 4.23 -0.17 1.00
N VAL A 19 5.48 -0.25 0.55
CA VAL A 19 6.58 -0.84 1.32
C VAL A 19 7.63 0.24 1.57
N SER A 20 7.99 0.49 2.83
CA SER A 20 8.97 1.54 3.15
C SER A 20 9.69 1.29 4.47
N ALA A 21 10.94 1.76 4.58
CA ALA A 21 11.72 1.77 5.83
C ALA A 21 11.54 3.07 6.63
N TYR A 22 10.77 4.02 6.09
CA TYR A 22 10.50 5.32 6.70
C TYR A 22 9.18 5.25 7.49
N GLU A 23 9.06 6.02 8.57
CA GLU A 23 7.80 6.19 9.30
C GLU A 23 6.82 7.07 8.50
N PHE A 24 6.23 6.50 7.44
CA PHE A 24 5.25 7.18 6.59
C PHE A 24 3.89 7.36 7.28
N GLN A 25 3.66 6.69 8.41
CA GLN A 25 2.45 6.84 9.23
C GLN A 25 2.27 8.28 9.71
N ASN A 26 3.36 9.01 9.94
CA ASN A 26 3.34 10.41 10.35
C ASN A 26 3.17 11.39 9.17
N ASN A 27 3.08 10.91 7.93
CA ASN A 27 2.83 11.76 6.78
C ASN A 27 1.33 12.13 6.74
N PRO A 28 0.96 13.42 6.75
CA PRO A 28 -0.45 13.84 6.75
C PRO A 28 -1.26 13.31 5.56
N ASN A 29 -0.59 12.97 4.45
CA ASN A 29 -1.26 12.44 3.27
C ASN A 29 -1.51 10.93 3.37
N PHE A 30 -0.84 10.21 4.28
CA PHE A 30 -0.94 8.76 4.36
C PHE A 30 -2.36 8.29 4.73
N GLU A 31 -2.95 8.88 5.77
CA GLU A 31 -4.35 8.60 6.16
C GLU A 31 -5.31 8.89 5.01
N LYS A 32 -5.17 10.05 4.37
CA LYS A 32 -5.97 10.42 3.19
C LYS A 32 -5.85 9.40 2.05
N TYR A 33 -4.66 8.84 1.81
CA TYR A 33 -4.47 7.84 0.76
C TYR A 33 -5.04 6.46 1.12
N LEU A 34 -5.11 6.11 2.40
CA LEU A 34 -5.83 4.92 2.87
C LEU A 34 -7.34 5.11 2.67
N GLU A 35 -7.88 6.25 3.09
CA GLU A 35 -9.32 6.56 2.97
C GLU A 35 -9.79 6.59 1.51
N LEU A 36 -8.98 7.15 0.61
CA LEU A 36 -9.26 7.20 -0.82
C LEU A 36 -9.04 5.87 -1.54
N GLY A 37 -8.60 4.82 -0.85
CA GLY A 37 -8.27 3.52 -1.47
C GLY A 37 -7.11 3.60 -2.45
N ILE A 38 -6.25 4.62 -2.34
CA ILE A 38 -5.03 4.78 -3.14
C ILE A 38 -3.92 3.88 -2.61
N ILE A 39 -3.95 3.56 -1.32
CA ILE A 39 -3.14 2.53 -0.67
C ILE A 39 -4.10 1.50 -0.08
N ASP A 40 -4.05 0.27 -0.57
CA ASP A 40 -4.89 -0.83 -0.06
C ASP A 40 -4.20 -1.54 1.12
N SER A 41 -2.87 -1.44 1.20
CA SER A 41 -2.07 -2.07 2.24
C SER A 41 -0.73 -1.37 2.42
N PHE A 42 -0.11 -1.55 3.59
CA PHE A 42 1.25 -1.08 3.84
C PHE A 42 2.05 -2.08 4.66
N MET A 43 3.37 -2.05 4.48
CA MET A 43 4.33 -2.85 5.24
C MET A 43 5.61 -2.05 5.50
N GLU A 44 6.16 -2.22 6.69
CA GLU A 44 7.43 -1.60 7.07
C GLU A 44 8.61 -2.53 6.80
N ASN A 45 9.69 -1.96 6.28
CA ASN A 45 10.96 -2.65 6.16
C ASN A 45 11.69 -2.71 7.52
N PRO A 46 12.45 -3.80 7.79
CA PRO A 46 12.66 -4.96 6.92
C PRO A 46 11.50 -5.96 6.92
N ILE A 47 11.20 -6.53 5.74
CA ILE A 47 10.11 -7.51 5.58
C ILE A 47 10.70 -8.91 5.37
N LYS A 48 10.20 -9.89 6.14
CA LYS A 48 10.46 -11.32 5.89
C LYS A 48 9.60 -11.81 4.72
N ILE A 49 10.17 -12.64 3.83
CA ILE A 49 9.49 -13.12 2.62
C ILE A 49 8.15 -13.82 2.92
N ASN A 50 8.08 -14.62 3.98
CA ASN A 50 6.85 -15.31 4.38
C ASN A 50 5.74 -14.32 4.79
N ARG A 51 6.10 -13.22 5.46
CA ARG A 51 5.18 -12.14 5.83
C ARG A 51 4.65 -11.40 4.60
N LEU A 52 5.53 -11.13 3.62
CA LEU A 52 5.13 -10.54 2.35
C LEU A 52 4.15 -11.45 1.60
N CYS A 53 4.49 -12.74 1.45
CA CYS A 53 3.63 -13.71 0.79
C CYS A 53 2.27 -13.82 1.48
N GLN A 54 2.23 -13.81 2.81
CA GLN A 54 0.97 -13.84 3.53
C GLN A 54 0.15 -12.58 3.27
N ARG A 55 0.75 -11.39 3.34
CA ARG A 55 0.02 -10.14 3.13
C ARG A 55 -0.54 -10.02 1.72
N VAL A 56 0.21 -10.48 0.71
CA VAL A 56 -0.27 -10.56 -0.67
C VAL A 56 -1.46 -11.51 -0.79
N ARG A 57 -1.42 -12.69 -0.14
CA ARG A 57 -2.57 -13.60 -0.11
C ARG A 57 -3.80 -12.95 0.50
N ASP A 58 -3.64 -12.31 1.65
CA ASP A 58 -4.75 -11.63 2.35
C ASP A 58 -5.40 -10.57 1.45
N LEU A 59 -4.57 -9.83 0.70
CA LEU A 59 -5.04 -8.85 -0.27
C LEU A 59 -5.82 -9.45 -1.42
N LEU A 60 -5.55 -10.69 -1.83
CA LEU A 60 -6.23 -11.35 -2.96
C LEU A 60 -7.59 -11.94 -2.58
N THR A 61 -7.78 -12.31 -1.32
CA THR A 61 -8.99 -12.96 -0.77
C THR A 61 -10.05 -12.00 -0.22
N LEU A 62 -9.69 -10.73 -0.01
CA LEU A 62 -10.61 -9.62 0.31
C LEU A 62 -11.04 -8.92 -0.98
#